data_AF-A0A5C8ALP7-F1
#
_entry.id   AF-A0A5C8ALP7-F1
#
_cell.length_a   1.000
_cell.length_b   1.000
_cell.length_c   1.000
_cell.angle_alpha   90.00
_cell.angle_beta   90.00
_cell.angle_gamma   90.00
#
_symmetry.space_group_name_H-M   'P 1'
#
loop_
_entity.id
_entity.type
_entity.pdbx_description
1 polymer ?
#
loop_
_entity_poly.entity_id
_entity_poly.type
_entity_poly.pdbx_seq_one_letter_code
_entity_poly.pdbx_strand_id
1 'polypeptide(L)'
;MKKLIVLFAVLIYAAKSFAQAPEYNDLIILFADAKYEKLIREATKYTESDKTKNDALPYLWLSKGLYAMSQQGDKDEIYKNAFKEAIGALGSFRKKDKDGSLYKEHVEFVEKLKMAVLESIINELDAKMYKKATPLLTKYYKISPDDLGAKYLEAACKFRDADKSGANLVWKDADKRIASVKDLSTMTEVDKILFKRGIIESAECFIASKQVDKAKNLMKKVAPWFEGDEEFQEKYNQIVN
;
A
#
# COMPACT_ATOMS: atom_id res chain seq x y z
N MET A 1 17.31 8.18 -52.26
CA MET A 1 16.86 8.83 -51.01
C MET A 1 15.88 8.00 -50.19
N LYS A 2 14.91 7.27 -50.77
CA LYS A 2 13.97 6.41 -50.00
C LYS A 2 14.63 5.23 -49.25
N LYS A 3 15.74 4.67 -49.78
CA LYS A 3 16.47 3.56 -49.12
C LYS A 3 17.36 4.00 -47.94
N LEU A 4 17.74 5.29 -47.85
CA LEU A 4 18.51 5.81 -46.71
C LEU A 4 17.63 6.08 -45.47
N ILE A 5 16.36 6.45 -45.69
CA ILE A 5 15.41 6.74 -44.59
C ILE A 5 15.02 5.46 -43.84
N VAL A 6 14.95 4.32 -44.54
CA VAL A 6 14.65 3.02 -43.93
C VAL A 6 15.81 2.53 -43.04
N LEU A 7 17.06 2.80 -43.44
CA LEU A 7 18.23 2.43 -42.63
C LEU A 7 18.30 3.21 -41.31
N PHE A 8 17.87 4.48 -41.31
CA PHE A 8 17.83 5.31 -40.10
C PHE A 8 16.68 4.91 -39.15
N ALA A 9 15.56 4.42 -39.68
CA ALA A 9 14.43 3.95 -38.86
C ALA A 9 14.73 2.64 -38.11
N VAL A 10 15.57 1.76 -38.69
CA VAL A 10 15.98 0.49 -38.06
C VAL A 10 17.02 0.71 -36.95
N LEU A 11 17.91 1.70 -37.08
CA LEU A 11 18.90 2.04 -36.06
C LEU A 11 18.28 2.62 -34.78
N ILE A 12 17.15 3.31 -34.87
CA ILE A 12 16.45 3.88 -33.70
C ILE A 12 15.69 2.80 -32.90
N TYR A 13 15.26 1.70 -33.56
CA TYR A 13 14.62 0.58 -32.87
C TYR A 13 15.61 -0.35 -32.16
N ALA A 14 16.88 -0.42 -32.62
CA ALA A 14 17.91 -1.23 -31.98
C ALA A 14 18.47 -0.64 -30.67
N ALA A 15 18.18 0.64 -30.38
CA ALA A 15 18.67 1.30 -29.16
C ALA A 15 17.82 1.03 -27.90
N LYS A 16 16.76 0.22 -28.00
CA LYS A 16 16.07 -0.33 -26.82
C LYS A 16 16.67 -1.70 -26.46
N SER A 17 17.97 -1.73 -26.23
CA SER A 17 18.55 -2.80 -25.44
C SER A 17 18.01 -2.60 -24.02
N PHE A 18 16.92 -3.29 -23.67
CA PHE A 18 16.64 -3.59 -22.29
C PHE A 18 17.78 -4.51 -21.83
N ALA A 19 18.86 -3.93 -21.32
CA ALA A 19 19.76 -4.69 -20.47
C ALA A 19 18.86 -5.29 -19.38
N GLN A 20 18.76 -6.62 -19.34
CA GLN A 20 18.03 -7.28 -18.26
C GLN A 20 18.60 -6.72 -16.96
N ALA A 21 17.71 -6.23 -16.09
CA ALA A 21 18.13 -5.72 -14.80
C ALA A 21 18.94 -6.83 -14.10
N PRO A 22 20.07 -6.50 -13.45
CA PRO A 22 20.86 -7.50 -12.73
C PRO A 22 19.95 -8.29 -11.80
N GLU A 23 20.20 -9.59 -11.62
CA GLU A 23 19.39 -10.41 -10.69
C GLU A 23 19.69 -10.10 -9.22
N TYR A 24 20.74 -9.31 -8.94
CA TYR A 24 21.15 -8.91 -7.59
C TYR A 24 21.34 -10.12 -6.65
N ASN A 25 21.96 -11.20 -7.15
CA ASN A 25 22.18 -12.45 -6.42
C ASN A 25 22.93 -12.26 -5.09
N ASP A 26 23.79 -11.25 -4.99
CA ASP A 26 24.44 -10.87 -3.75
C ASP A 26 23.44 -10.43 -2.67
N LEU A 27 22.41 -9.65 -3.03
CA LEU A 27 21.35 -9.24 -2.10
C LEU A 27 20.51 -10.44 -1.65
N ILE A 28 20.23 -11.37 -2.56
CA ILE A 28 19.51 -12.62 -2.26
C ILE A 28 20.28 -13.44 -1.23
N ILE A 29 21.57 -13.67 -1.46
CA ILE A 29 22.46 -14.42 -0.57
C ILE A 29 22.53 -13.74 0.81
N LEU A 30 22.69 -12.42 0.85
CA LEU A 30 22.75 -11.68 2.12
C LEU A 30 21.44 -11.80 2.92
N PHE A 31 20.29 -11.81 2.25
CA PHE A 31 19.00 -12.02 2.92
C PHE A 31 18.87 -13.45 3.44
N ALA A 32 19.23 -14.45 2.63
CA ALA A 32 19.19 -15.87 3.00
C ALA A 32 20.12 -16.18 4.19
N ASP A 33 21.30 -15.57 4.22
CA ASP A 33 22.27 -15.68 5.32
C ASP A 33 21.87 -14.87 6.57
N ALA A 34 20.72 -14.20 6.58
CA ALA A 34 20.28 -13.28 7.62
C ALA A 34 21.28 -12.14 7.94
N LYS A 35 22.13 -11.76 6.99
CA LYS A 35 23.12 -10.67 7.11
C LYS A 35 22.47 -9.32 6.81
N TYR A 36 21.44 -8.96 7.58
CA TYR A 36 20.54 -7.85 7.25
C TYR A 36 21.22 -6.47 7.22
N GLU A 37 22.17 -6.18 8.12
CA GLU A 37 22.90 -4.91 8.09
C GLU A 37 23.69 -4.74 6.78
N LYS A 38 24.37 -5.82 6.37
CA LYS A 38 25.13 -5.84 5.12
C LYS A 38 24.20 -5.77 3.91
N LEU A 39 23.07 -6.49 3.95
CA LEU A 39 22.02 -6.39 2.93
C LEU A 39 21.54 -4.96 2.77
N ILE A 40 21.18 -4.29 3.87
CA ILE A 40 20.70 -2.90 3.86
C ILE A 40 21.78 -2.01 3.24
N ARG A 41 23.03 -2.14 3.66
CA ARG A 41 24.13 -1.32 3.13
C ARG A 41 24.34 -1.52 1.62
N GLU A 42 24.41 -2.75 1.14
CA GLU A 42 24.64 -3.01 -0.29
C GLU A 42 23.42 -2.60 -1.13
N ALA A 43 22.20 -2.92 -0.69
CA ALA A 43 20.98 -2.50 -1.35
C ALA A 43 20.90 -0.96 -1.45
N THR A 44 21.23 -0.23 -0.38
CA THR A 44 21.28 1.24 -0.39
C THR A 44 22.25 1.77 -1.46
N LYS A 45 23.46 1.23 -1.57
CA LYS A 45 24.41 1.63 -2.63
C LYS A 45 23.83 1.47 -4.02
N TYR A 46 23.11 0.38 -4.29
CA TYR A 46 22.42 0.18 -5.56
C TYR A 46 21.29 1.18 -5.78
N THR A 47 20.54 1.54 -4.73
CA THR A 47 19.47 2.55 -4.84
C THR A 47 19.98 3.98 -5.04
N GLU A 48 21.24 4.26 -4.71
CA GLU A 48 21.87 5.57 -4.85
C GLU A 48 22.75 5.71 -6.10
N SER A 49 23.21 4.59 -6.67
CA SER A 49 24.06 4.60 -7.86
C SER A 49 23.29 5.04 -9.11
N ASP A 50 23.91 5.89 -9.94
CA ASP A 50 23.32 6.34 -11.22
C ASP A 50 22.95 5.20 -12.17
N LYS A 51 23.64 4.06 -12.07
CA LYS A 51 23.42 2.90 -12.92
C LYS A 51 22.20 2.09 -12.52
N THR A 52 21.91 1.98 -11.22
CA THR A 52 20.93 1.02 -10.68
C THR A 52 19.80 1.67 -9.89
N LYS A 53 19.86 2.99 -9.64
CA LYS A 53 18.81 3.74 -8.92
C LYS A 53 17.43 3.66 -9.56
N ASN A 54 17.34 3.27 -10.83
CA ASN A 54 16.06 3.12 -11.54
C ASN A 54 15.53 1.68 -11.51
N ASP A 55 16.32 0.73 -11.02
CA ASP A 55 15.94 -0.67 -10.95
C ASP A 55 15.05 -0.89 -9.73
N ALA A 56 14.04 -1.75 -9.85
CA ALA A 56 13.09 -1.99 -8.78
C ALA A 56 13.66 -2.91 -7.68
N LEU A 57 14.36 -3.98 -8.07
CA LEU A 57 14.85 -5.03 -7.16
C LEU A 57 15.70 -4.53 -5.98
N PRO A 58 16.64 -3.57 -6.14
CA PRO A 58 17.39 -3.04 -5.00
C PRO A 58 16.49 -2.47 -3.90
N TYR A 59 15.41 -1.78 -4.27
CA TYR A 59 14.46 -1.22 -3.30
C TYR A 59 13.63 -2.30 -2.61
N LEU A 60 13.30 -3.39 -3.30
CA LEU A 60 12.63 -4.53 -2.69
C LEU A 60 13.52 -5.19 -1.64
N TRP A 61 14.78 -5.47 -1.99
CA TRP A 61 15.73 -6.10 -1.07
C TRP A 61 16.08 -5.18 0.11
N LEU A 62 16.20 -3.88 -0.13
CA LEU A 62 16.31 -2.88 0.94
C LEU A 62 15.10 -2.94 1.88
N SER A 63 13.88 -3.01 1.33
CA SER A 63 12.65 -3.14 2.11
C SER A 63 12.63 -4.43 2.95
N LYS A 64 12.98 -5.57 2.36
CA LYS A 64 13.09 -6.87 3.05
C LYS A 64 14.09 -6.82 4.20
N GLY A 65 15.29 -6.27 3.96
CA GLY A 65 16.33 -6.14 4.98
C GLY A 65 15.92 -5.22 6.13
N LEU A 66 15.37 -4.04 5.82
CA LEU A 66 14.87 -3.09 6.82
C LEU A 66 13.70 -3.67 7.62
N TYR A 67 12.79 -4.39 6.97
CA TYR A 67 11.68 -5.04 7.66
C TYR A 67 12.20 -6.14 8.59
N ALA A 68 13.07 -7.04 8.12
CA ALA A 68 13.67 -8.06 8.97
C ALA A 68 14.41 -7.47 10.17
N MET A 69 15.21 -6.42 9.95
CA MET A 69 15.88 -5.65 11.01
C MET A 69 14.88 -5.05 12.01
N SER A 70 13.75 -4.53 11.53
CA SER A 70 12.73 -3.94 12.40
C SER A 70 12.13 -4.94 13.40
N GLN A 71 12.09 -6.22 13.04
CA GLN A 71 11.55 -7.32 13.86
C GLN A 71 12.56 -7.84 14.90
N GLN A 72 13.81 -7.41 14.84
CA GLN A 72 14.81 -7.77 15.85
C GLN A 72 14.56 -7.01 17.15
N GLY A 73 14.63 -7.74 18.27
CA GLY A 73 14.38 -7.22 19.62
C GLY A 73 15.50 -6.33 20.14
N ASP A 74 16.75 -6.70 19.86
CA ASP A 74 17.95 -5.90 20.17
C ASP A 74 18.57 -5.45 18.83
N LYS A 75 18.23 -4.23 18.43
CA LYS A 75 18.74 -3.61 17.20
C LYS A 75 19.46 -2.33 17.55
N ASP A 76 20.52 -2.04 16.81
CA ASP A 76 21.24 -0.78 16.93
C ASP A 76 20.28 0.41 16.76
N GLU A 77 20.49 1.47 17.52
CA GLU A 77 19.72 2.72 17.52
C GLU A 77 19.60 3.32 16.10
N ILE A 78 20.60 3.07 15.23
CA ILE A 78 20.54 3.48 13.82
C ILE A 78 19.35 2.87 13.08
N TYR A 79 18.83 1.72 13.54
CA TYR A 79 17.70 1.00 12.94
C TYR A 79 16.36 1.24 13.64
N LYS A 80 16.24 2.22 14.55
CA LYS A 80 14.96 2.56 15.20
C LYS A 80 13.83 2.87 14.23
N ASN A 81 14.16 3.39 13.05
CA ASN A 81 13.21 3.75 12.00
C ASN A 81 13.06 2.67 10.91
N ALA A 82 13.69 1.50 11.07
CA ALA A 82 13.79 0.49 10.01
C ALA A 82 12.41 0.08 9.45
N PHE A 83 11.37 -0.04 10.29
CA PHE A 83 10.03 -0.33 9.79
C PHE A 83 9.48 0.77 8.87
N LYS A 84 9.63 2.04 9.27
CA LYS A 84 9.19 3.19 8.47
C LYS A 84 9.96 3.28 7.15
N GLU A 85 11.25 3.00 7.19
CA GLU A 85 12.13 3.00 6.02
C GLU A 85 11.81 1.82 5.09
N ALA A 86 11.48 0.65 5.63
CA ALA A 86 11.06 -0.51 4.86
C ALA A 86 9.83 -0.21 3.99
N ILE A 87 8.84 0.51 4.55
CA ILE A 87 7.64 0.94 3.81
C ILE A 87 8.02 1.96 2.72
N GLY A 88 8.94 2.87 3.03
CA GLY A 88 9.47 3.83 2.06
C GLY A 88 10.16 3.15 0.88
N ALA A 89 11.02 2.17 1.16
CA ALA A 89 11.70 1.37 0.16
C ALA A 89 10.70 0.56 -0.68
N LEU A 90 9.69 -0.06 -0.08
CA LEU A 90 8.66 -0.80 -0.83
C LEU A 90 7.86 0.12 -1.77
N GLY A 91 7.54 1.33 -1.33
CA GLY A 91 6.88 2.31 -2.20
C GLY A 91 7.75 2.76 -3.37
N SER A 92 9.06 2.86 -3.18
CA SER A 92 10.01 3.14 -4.26
C SER A 92 10.12 1.96 -5.24
N PHE A 93 10.14 0.73 -4.73
CA PHE A 93 10.04 -0.49 -5.54
C PHE A 93 8.78 -0.43 -6.41
N ARG A 94 7.61 -0.15 -5.83
CA ARG A 94 6.34 -0.10 -6.57
C ARG A 94 6.34 0.93 -7.69
N LYS A 95 6.97 2.08 -7.48
CA LYS A 95 7.10 3.13 -8.51
C LYS A 95 8.03 2.75 -9.67
N LYS A 96 8.99 1.85 -9.42
CA LYS A 96 10.00 1.42 -10.40
C LYS A 96 9.57 0.17 -11.16
N ASP A 97 8.81 -0.70 -10.51
CA ASP A 97 8.15 -1.86 -11.11
C ASP A 97 6.89 -1.44 -11.90
N LYS A 98 7.11 -0.83 -13.07
CA LYS A 98 6.04 -0.20 -13.85
C LYS A 98 5.03 -1.19 -14.43
N ASP A 99 5.45 -2.40 -14.77
CA ASP A 99 4.56 -3.44 -15.31
C ASP A 99 3.92 -4.30 -14.22
N GLY A 100 4.43 -4.24 -12.99
CA GLY A 100 3.91 -5.00 -11.86
C GLY A 100 4.30 -6.47 -11.86
N SER A 101 5.21 -6.91 -12.72
CA SER A 101 5.66 -8.31 -12.80
C SER A 101 6.40 -8.72 -11.53
N LEU A 102 7.36 -7.91 -11.08
CA LEU A 102 8.11 -8.17 -9.85
C LEU A 102 7.22 -8.08 -8.61
N TYR A 103 6.24 -7.18 -8.61
CA TYR A 103 5.25 -7.09 -7.55
C TYR A 103 4.47 -8.40 -7.41
N LYS A 104 4.02 -8.98 -8.53
CA LYS A 104 3.31 -10.27 -8.53
C LYS A 104 4.21 -11.41 -8.07
N GLU A 105 5.47 -11.44 -8.52
CA GLU A 105 6.45 -12.43 -8.10
C GLU A 105 6.72 -12.40 -6.59
N HIS A 106 6.73 -11.20 -6.01
CA HIS A 106 7.03 -10.98 -4.59
C HIS A 106 5.81 -10.62 -3.75
N VAL A 107 4.61 -10.99 -4.22
CA VAL A 107 3.34 -10.60 -3.59
C VAL A 107 3.25 -11.06 -2.13
N GLU A 108 3.82 -12.21 -1.78
CA GLU A 108 3.83 -12.71 -0.40
C GLU A 108 4.51 -11.72 0.57
N PHE A 109 5.69 -11.20 0.20
CA PHE A 109 6.38 -10.21 1.03
C PHE A 109 5.64 -8.87 1.04
N VAL A 110 5.10 -8.46 -0.10
CA VAL A 110 4.32 -7.22 -0.21
C VAL A 110 3.12 -7.26 0.73
N GLU A 111 2.33 -8.33 0.68
CA GLU A 111 1.13 -8.52 1.50
C GLU A 111 1.51 -8.62 2.98
N LYS A 112 2.61 -9.31 3.31
CA LYS A 112 3.14 -9.34 4.68
C LYS A 112 3.44 -7.94 5.21
N LEU A 113 4.14 -7.10 4.44
CA LEU A 113 4.45 -5.74 4.88
C LEU A 113 3.19 -4.86 4.93
N LYS A 114 2.26 -5.00 3.98
CA LYS A 114 0.96 -4.31 4.02
C LYS A 114 0.17 -4.68 5.27
N MET A 115 0.13 -5.96 5.64
CA MET A 115 -0.56 -6.42 6.85
C MET A 115 0.06 -5.78 8.10
N ALA A 116 1.38 -5.75 8.23
CA ALA A 116 2.05 -5.10 9.37
C ALA A 116 1.72 -3.59 9.46
N VAL A 117 1.58 -2.91 8.31
CA VAL A 117 1.13 -1.51 8.29
C VAL A 117 -0.35 -1.41 8.71
N LEU A 118 -1.21 -2.31 8.23
CA LEU A 118 -2.62 -2.34 8.58
C LEU A 118 -2.83 -2.60 10.07
N GLU A 119 -2.12 -3.57 10.66
CA GLU A 119 -2.12 -3.82 12.10
C GLU A 119 -1.72 -2.57 12.90
N SER A 120 -0.70 -1.84 12.43
CA SER A 120 -0.31 -0.56 13.04
C SER A 120 -1.43 0.48 12.96
N ILE A 121 -2.15 0.55 11.83
CA ILE A 121 -3.30 1.45 11.66
C ILE A 121 -4.42 1.05 12.63
N ILE A 122 -4.77 -0.23 12.68
CA ILE A 122 -5.84 -0.76 13.54
C ILE A 122 -5.53 -0.51 15.01
N ASN A 123 -4.29 -0.74 15.45
CA ASN A 123 -3.88 -0.48 16.83
C ASN A 123 -4.08 1.00 17.22
N GLU A 124 -3.72 1.94 16.34
CA GLU A 124 -3.93 3.37 16.58
C GLU A 124 -5.42 3.73 16.57
N LEU A 125 -6.24 3.08 15.73
CA LEU A 125 -7.69 3.29 15.68
C LEU A 125 -8.40 2.79 16.93
N ASP A 126 -8.04 1.59 17.40
CA ASP A 126 -8.62 0.98 18.60
C ASP A 126 -8.22 1.79 19.85
N ALA A 127 -7.02 2.36 19.86
CA ALA A 127 -6.58 3.35 20.84
C ALA A 127 -7.22 4.75 20.67
N LYS A 128 -8.10 4.94 19.67
CA LYS A 128 -8.75 6.21 19.31
C LYS A 128 -7.77 7.33 18.96
N MET A 129 -6.56 6.98 18.54
CA MET A 129 -5.48 7.87 18.13
C MET A 129 -5.56 8.20 16.62
N TYR A 130 -6.68 8.77 16.17
CA TYR A 130 -6.96 9.04 14.74
C TYR A 130 -5.89 9.91 14.06
N LYS A 131 -5.33 10.87 14.81
CA LYS A 131 -4.23 11.73 14.35
C LYS A 131 -2.94 10.96 14.10
N LYS A 132 -2.72 9.83 14.78
CA LYS A 132 -1.58 8.92 14.55
C LYS A 132 -1.86 7.89 13.46
N ALA A 133 -3.11 7.44 13.32
CA ALA A 133 -3.53 6.55 12.23
C ALA A 133 -3.41 7.21 10.84
N THR A 134 -3.72 8.51 10.72
CA THR A 134 -3.72 9.23 9.43
C THR A 134 -2.34 9.21 8.72
N PRO A 135 -1.21 9.52 9.38
CA PRO A 135 0.12 9.35 8.78
C PRO A 135 0.47 7.92 8.36
N LEU A 136 -0.09 6.89 9.02
CA LEU A 136 0.11 5.50 8.64
C LEU A 136 -0.64 5.15 7.36
N LEU A 137 -1.86 5.68 7.16
CA LEU A 137 -2.58 5.58 5.88
C LEU A 137 -1.79 6.23 4.74
N THR A 138 -1.15 7.37 4.98
CA THR A 138 -0.22 7.98 4.00
C THR A 138 0.94 7.06 3.63
N LYS A 139 1.43 6.25 4.57
CA LYS A 139 2.45 5.22 4.28
C LYS A 139 1.84 4.06 3.48
N TYR A 140 0.63 3.62 3.81
CA TYR A 140 -0.07 2.57 3.07
C TYR A 140 -0.25 2.93 1.58
N TYR A 141 -0.62 4.18 1.27
CA TYR A 141 -0.72 4.66 -0.11
C TYR A 141 0.59 4.63 -0.90
N LYS A 142 1.76 4.55 -0.23
CA LYS A 142 3.02 4.35 -0.94
C LYS A 142 3.11 2.95 -1.56
N ILE A 143 2.46 1.96 -0.93
CA ILE A 143 2.49 0.55 -1.35
C ILE A 143 1.30 0.24 -2.26
N SER A 144 0.09 0.65 -1.85
CA SER A 144 -1.16 0.53 -2.60
C SER A 144 -1.67 1.94 -2.96
N PRO A 145 -1.17 2.55 -4.05
CA PRO A 145 -1.70 3.81 -4.54
C PRO A 145 -3.21 3.71 -4.78
N ASP A 146 -3.92 4.77 -4.41
CA ASP A 146 -5.37 4.88 -4.63
C ASP A 146 -6.22 3.80 -3.93
N ASP A 147 -5.72 3.11 -2.90
CA ASP A 147 -6.54 2.12 -2.18
C ASP A 147 -7.86 2.72 -1.66
N LEU A 148 -8.98 2.09 -2.01
CA LEU A 148 -10.31 2.63 -1.71
C LEU A 148 -10.66 2.49 -0.22
N GLY A 149 -10.22 1.41 0.42
CA GLY A 149 -10.43 1.18 1.83
C GLY A 149 -9.70 2.20 2.69
N ALA A 150 -8.44 2.45 2.34
CA ALA A 150 -7.62 3.50 2.93
C ALA A 150 -8.27 4.88 2.78
N LYS A 151 -8.95 5.18 1.66
CA LYS A 151 -9.66 6.45 1.45
C LYS A 151 -10.85 6.63 2.38
N TYR A 152 -11.67 5.60 2.53
CA TYR A 152 -12.77 5.64 3.49
C TYR A 152 -12.25 5.78 4.93
N LEU A 153 -11.20 5.03 5.28
CA LEU A 153 -10.61 5.09 6.61
C LEU A 153 -9.92 6.42 6.91
N GLU A 154 -9.25 7.03 5.92
CA GLU A 154 -8.66 8.37 5.99
C GLU A 154 -9.74 9.42 6.31
N ALA A 155 -10.86 9.35 5.59
CA ALA A 155 -11.98 10.26 5.82
C ALA A 155 -12.59 10.09 7.22
N ALA A 156 -12.77 8.84 7.69
CA ALA A 156 -13.21 8.56 9.05
C ALA A 156 -12.24 9.12 10.10
N CYS A 157 -10.92 8.93 9.92
CA CYS A 157 -9.91 9.49 10.82
C CYS A 157 -9.98 11.02 10.87
N LYS A 158 -10.06 11.69 9.71
CA LYS A 158 -10.18 13.16 9.63
C LYS A 158 -11.43 13.65 10.35
N PHE A 159 -12.57 12.98 10.14
CA PHE A 159 -13.82 13.34 10.80
C PHE A 159 -13.69 13.26 12.32
N ARG A 160 -13.08 12.19 12.83
CA ARG A 160 -12.88 11.97 14.28
C ARG A 160 -11.79 12.84 14.88
N ASP A 161 -10.85 13.34 14.07
CA ASP A 161 -9.87 14.37 14.43
C ASP A 161 -10.38 15.82 14.18
N ALA A 162 -11.71 16.00 14.13
CA ALA A 162 -12.42 17.27 13.94
C ALA A 162 -12.22 17.97 12.58
N ASP A 163 -11.52 17.38 11.61
CA ASP A 163 -11.42 17.85 10.22
C ASP A 163 -12.60 17.34 9.37
N LYS A 164 -13.80 17.88 9.64
CA LYS A 164 -15.04 17.46 8.96
C LYS A 164 -15.07 17.86 7.48
N SER A 165 -14.52 19.02 7.13
CA SER A 165 -14.48 19.48 5.74
C SER A 165 -13.54 18.60 4.91
N GLY A 166 -12.35 18.30 5.42
CA GLY A 166 -11.40 17.38 4.78
C GLY A 166 -11.97 15.97 4.65
N ALA A 167 -12.64 15.45 5.69
CA ALA A 167 -13.33 14.16 5.63
C ALA A 167 -14.37 14.11 4.50
N ASN A 168 -15.24 15.12 4.40
CA ASN A 168 -16.28 15.19 3.38
C ASN A 168 -15.72 15.25 1.95
N LEU A 169 -14.59 15.93 1.74
CA LEU A 169 -13.91 15.96 0.45
C LEU A 169 -13.40 14.57 0.06
N VAL A 170 -12.77 13.85 1.00
CA VAL A 170 -12.25 12.49 0.75
C VAL A 170 -13.38 11.50 0.52
N TRP A 171 -14.45 11.51 1.33
CA TRP A 171 -15.62 10.66 1.09
C TRP A 171 -16.27 10.92 -0.26
N LYS A 172 -16.42 12.19 -0.66
CA LYS A 172 -17.01 12.52 -1.97
C LYS A 172 -16.20 11.95 -3.14
N ASP A 173 -14.87 11.91 -3.01
CA ASP A 173 -14.00 11.28 -4.00
C ASP A 173 -14.15 9.74 -3.99
N ALA A 174 -14.10 9.13 -2.80
CA ALA A 174 -14.26 7.70 -2.63
C ALA A 174 -15.63 7.19 -3.14
N ASP A 175 -16.71 7.93 -2.88
CA ASP A 175 -18.08 7.61 -3.29
C ASP A 175 -18.26 7.59 -4.82
N LYS A 176 -17.47 8.39 -5.56
CA LYS A 176 -17.45 8.32 -7.03
C LYS A 176 -16.79 7.04 -7.51
N ARG A 177 -15.73 6.61 -6.83
CA ARG A 177 -14.92 5.44 -7.22
C ARG A 177 -15.61 4.13 -6.89
N ILE A 178 -16.24 4.04 -5.72
CA ILE A 178 -16.98 2.83 -5.30
C ILE A 178 -18.19 2.55 -6.20
N ALA A 179 -18.71 3.53 -6.95
CA ALA A 179 -19.77 3.32 -7.94
C ALA A 179 -19.33 2.47 -9.15
N SER A 180 -18.03 2.41 -9.43
CA SER A 180 -17.47 1.61 -10.51
C SER A 180 -16.98 0.23 -10.06
N VAL A 181 -17.01 -0.05 -8.76
CA VAL A 181 -16.61 -1.36 -8.19
C VAL A 181 -17.77 -2.34 -8.36
N LYS A 182 -17.51 -3.48 -9.01
CA LYS A 182 -18.51 -4.55 -9.20
C LYS A 182 -18.42 -5.61 -8.11
N ASP A 183 -17.20 -5.96 -7.75
CA ASP A 183 -16.82 -6.94 -6.75
C ASP A 183 -15.42 -6.60 -6.21
N LEU A 184 -14.94 -7.39 -5.26
CA LEU A 184 -13.64 -7.20 -4.61
C LEU A 184 -12.57 -8.15 -5.16
N SER A 185 -12.77 -8.79 -6.33
CA SER A 185 -11.86 -9.83 -6.82
C SER A 185 -10.48 -9.30 -7.22
N THR A 186 -10.38 -8.00 -7.48
CA THR A 186 -9.13 -7.32 -7.83
C THR A 186 -8.37 -6.79 -6.60
N MET A 187 -8.99 -6.82 -5.42
CA MET A 187 -8.37 -6.44 -4.16
C MET A 187 -7.62 -7.64 -3.57
N THR A 188 -6.46 -7.35 -2.98
CA THR A 188 -5.75 -8.33 -2.16
C THR A 188 -6.50 -8.57 -0.84
N GLU A 189 -6.19 -9.65 -0.14
CA GLU A 189 -6.84 -9.94 1.15
C GLU A 189 -6.61 -8.82 2.18
N VAL A 190 -5.40 -8.24 2.22
CA VAL A 190 -5.12 -7.11 3.10
C VAL A 190 -5.94 -5.87 2.71
N ASP A 191 -6.08 -5.58 1.41
CA ASP A 191 -6.89 -4.46 0.95
C ASP A 191 -8.38 -4.67 1.25
N LYS A 192 -8.89 -5.92 1.20
CA LYS A 192 -10.28 -6.24 1.59
C LYS A 192 -10.54 -5.99 3.07
N ILE A 193 -9.61 -6.38 3.95
CA ILE A 193 -9.71 -6.11 5.39
C ILE A 193 -9.73 -4.60 5.65
N LEU A 194 -8.81 -3.87 5.03
CA LEU A 194 -8.75 -2.41 5.13
C LEU A 194 -10.02 -1.76 4.55
N PHE A 195 -10.55 -2.30 3.45
CA PHE A 195 -11.80 -1.84 2.84
C PHE A 195 -12.99 -2.02 3.78
N LYS A 196 -13.18 -3.22 4.34
CA LYS A 196 -14.21 -3.48 5.36
C LYS A 196 -14.10 -2.49 6.52
N ARG A 197 -12.90 -2.35 7.10
CA ARG A 197 -12.67 -1.46 8.23
C ARG A 197 -12.99 0.00 7.85
N GLY A 198 -12.52 0.47 6.71
CA GLY A 198 -12.79 1.83 6.22
C GLY A 198 -14.28 2.12 6.05
N ILE A 199 -15.06 1.17 5.51
CA ILE A 199 -16.50 1.31 5.32
C ILE A 199 -17.23 1.41 6.67
N ILE A 200 -16.95 0.48 7.60
CA ILE A 200 -17.58 0.45 8.93
C ILE A 200 -17.30 1.76 9.68
N GLU A 201 -16.03 2.16 9.75
CA GLU A 201 -15.60 3.38 10.45
C GLU A 201 -16.26 4.64 9.84
N SER A 202 -16.41 4.66 8.52
CA SER A 202 -17.10 5.75 7.81
C SER A 202 -18.60 5.78 8.09
N ALA A 203 -19.27 4.63 8.08
CA ALA A 203 -20.69 4.52 8.37
C ALA A 203 -21.00 4.98 9.81
N GLU A 204 -20.15 4.62 10.78
CA GLU A 204 -20.25 5.11 12.16
C GLU A 204 -20.07 6.64 12.25
N CYS A 205 -19.15 7.22 11.47
CA CYS A 205 -19.01 8.68 11.39
C CYS A 205 -20.24 9.37 10.78
N PHE A 206 -20.88 8.74 9.79
CA PHE A 206 -22.13 9.25 9.23
C PHE A 206 -23.27 9.22 10.25
N ILE A 207 -23.39 8.17 11.05
CA ILE A 207 -24.36 8.12 12.15
C ILE A 207 -24.07 9.23 13.17
N ALA A 208 -22.81 9.37 13.60
CA ALA A 208 -22.40 10.41 14.55
C ALA A 208 -22.67 11.84 14.04
N SER A 209 -22.70 12.04 12.72
CA SER A 209 -23.07 13.32 12.08
C SER A 209 -24.54 13.43 11.69
N LYS A 210 -25.41 12.53 12.18
CA LYS A 210 -26.85 12.47 11.87
C LYS A 210 -27.18 12.23 10.39
N GLN A 211 -26.22 11.73 9.61
CA GLN A 211 -26.38 11.33 8.21
C GLN A 211 -26.73 9.83 8.12
N VAL A 212 -27.78 9.40 8.83
CA VAL A 212 -28.13 7.98 8.98
C VAL A 212 -28.44 7.34 7.62
N ASP A 213 -29.19 8.01 6.75
CA ASP A 213 -29.49 7.50 5.41
C ASP A 213 -28.23 7.28 4.58
N LYS A 214 -27.24 8.15 4.72
CA LYS A 214 -25.94 7.99 4.04
C LYS A 214 -25.20 6.76 4.54
N ALA A 215 -25.20 6.52 5.85
CA ALA A 215 -24.64 5.31 6.45
C ALA A 215 -25.33 4.05 5.91
N LYS A 216 -26.67 4.02 5.94
CA LYS A 216 -27.46 2.88 5.44
C LYS A 216 -27.21 2.61 3.97
N ASN A 217 -27.18 3.66 3.14
CA ASN A 217 -26.92 3.52 1.71
C ASN A 217 -25.52 2.98 1.40
N LEU A 218 -24.50 3.41 2.15
CA LEU A 218 -23.15 2.87 2.02
C LEU A 218 -23.11 1.39 2.39
N MET A 219 -23.66 1.02 3.55
CA MET A 219 -23.68 -0.37 4.03
C MET A 219 -24.43 -1.30 3.07
N LYS A 220 -25.61 -0.89 2.59
CA LYS A 220 -26.40 -1.63 1.58
C LYS A 220 -25.64 -1.83 0.27
N LYS A 221 -24.92 -0.81 -0.18
CA LYS A 221 -24.16 -0.88 -1.44
C LYS A 221 -23.08 -1.95 -1.40
N VAL A 222 -22.38 -2.08 -0.28
CA VAL A 222 -21.25 -3.02 -0.17
C VAL A 222 -21.65 -4.39 0.38
N ALA A 223 -22.85 -4.53 0.94
CA ALA A 223 -23.32 -5.78 1.56
C ALA A 223 -23.17 -7.03 0.67
N PRO A 224 -23.46 -6.98 -0.66
CA PRO A 224 -23.25 -8.15 -1.53
C PRO A 224 -21.80 -8.64 -1.59
N TRP A 225 -20.82 -7.81 -1.21
CA TRP A 225 -19.41 -8.18 -1.21
C TRP A 225 -18.94 -8.83 0.09
N PHE A 226 -19.80 -8.85 1.11
CA PHE A 226 -19.49 -9.29 2.48
C PHE A 226 -20.55 -10.24 3.05
N GLU A 227 -21.30 -10.95 2.20
CA GLU A 227 -22.40 -11.85 2.63
C GLU A 227 -21.97 -12.94 3.63
N GLY A 228 -20.71 -13.38 3.55
CA GLY A 228 -20.13 -14.38 4.45
C GLY A 228 -19.25 -13.83 5.58
N ASP A 229 -19.15 -12.51 5.75
CA ASP A 229 -18.30 -11.89 6.77
C ASP A 229 -19.12 -11.54 8.03
N GLU A 230 -18.97 -12.35 9.10
CA GLU A 230 -19.76 -12.22 10.33
C GLU A 230 -19.65 -10.83 10.98
N GLU A 231 -18.44 -10.26 11.03
CA GLU A 231 -18.18 -8.94 11.60
C GLU A 231 -18.93 -7.85 10.81
N PHE A 232 -18.88 -7.92 9.47
CA PHE A 232 -19.61 -6.99 8.63
C PHE A 232 -21.13 -7.15 8.81
N GLN A 233 -21.65 -8.38 8.88
CA GLN A 233 -23.09 -8.62 9.05
C GLN A 233 -23.60 -8.11 10.41
N GLU A 234 -22.82 -8.25 11.47
CA GLU A 234 -23.15 -7.68 12.78
C GLU A 234 -23.31 -6.15 12.67
N LYS A 235 -22.32 -5.47 12.09
CA LYS A 235 -22.34 -4.01 11.90
C LYS A 235 -23.42 -3.56 10.94
N TYR A 236 -23.68 -4.33 9.89
CA TYR A 236 -24.76 -4.08 8.94
C TYR A 236 -26.10 -4.06 9.66
N ASN A 237 -26.38 -5.07 10.49
CA ASN A 237 -27.62 -5.16 11.25
C ASN A 237 -27.77 -3.99 12.24
N GLN A 238 -26.71 -3.61 12.95
CA GLN A 238 -26.74 -2.46 13.88
C GLN A 238 -27.05 -1.12 13.20
N ILE A 239 -26.62 -0.95 11.94
CA ILE A 239 -26.71 0.33 11.21
C ILE A 239 -27.97 0.41 10.34
N VAL A 240 -28.34 -0.70 9.69
CA VAL A 240 -29.37 -0.71 8.65
C VAL A 240 -30.75 -1.06 9.19
N ASN A 241 -30.83 -2.06 10.07
CA ASN A 241 -32.08 -2.60 10.61
C ASN A 241 -32.44 -1.92 11.93
#